data_AF-Q8RCI1-F1
#
_entry.id   AF-Q8RCI1-F1
#
_cell.length_a   1.000
_cell.length_b   1.000
_cell.length_c   1.000
_cell.angle_alpha   90.00
_cell.angle_beta   90.00
_cell.angle_gamma   90.00
#
_symmetry.space_group_name_H-M   'P 1'
#
loop_
_entity.id
_entity.type
_entity.pdbx_description
1 polymer ?
#
loop_
_entity_poly.entity_id
_entity_poly.type
_entity_poly.pdbx_seq_one_letter_code
_entity_poly.pdbx_strand_id
1 'polypeptide(L)' 'MSAHIIGICDSFDAMTTKRPYNQKRLKSMHEAMLELKTMPYKYNYKIVEALEEVVREIKGDQRYFISQYREGN' A
#
# COMPACT_ATOMS: atom_id res chain seq x y z
N MET A 1 -15.36 13.58 2.79
CA MET A 1 -14.41 13.04 1.79
C MET A 1 -13.02 12.81 2.39
N SER A 2 -12.40 13.84 2.99
CA SER A 2 -11.07 13.74 3.65
C SER A 2 -10.94 12.60 4.68
N ALA A 3 -11.96 12.41 5.53
CA ALA A 3 -11.95 11.34 6.55
C ALA A 3 -11.83 9.91 5.96
N HIS A 4 -12.38 9.66 4.77
CA HIS A 4 -12.25 8.35 4.10
C HIS A 4 -10.83 8.12 3.59
N ILE A 5 -10.19 9.15 3.05
CA ILE A 5 -8.79 9.08 2.61
C ILE A 5 -7.90 8.76 3.80
N ILE A 6 -8.02 9.53 4.88
CA ILE A 6 -7.23 9.35 6.10
C ILE A 6 -7.44 7.94 6.67
N GLY A 7 -8.68 7.48 6.80
CA GLY A 7 -8.98 6.15 7.36
C GLY A 7 -8.42 5.00 6.53
N ILE A 8 -8.41 5.12 5.20
CA ILE A 8 -7.81 4.14 4.30
C ILE A 8 -6.28 4.15 4.45
N CYS A 9 -5.65 5.33 4.45
CA CYS A 9 -4.20 5.46 4.62
C CYS A 9 -3.73 4.95 5.98
N ASP A 10 -4.44 5.27 7.07
CA ASP A 10 -4.12 4.79 8.42
C ASP A 10 -4.23 3.26 8.53
N SER A 11 -5.29 2.69 7.95
CA SER A 11 -5.47 1.23 7.91
C SER A 11 -4.36 0.55 7.10
N PHE A 12 -3.98 1.15 5.96
CA PHE A 12 -2.90 0.63 5.13
C PHE A 12 -1.54 0.69 5.82
N ASP A 13 -1.21 1.80 6.50
CA ASP A 13 0.01 1.93 7.31
C ASP A 13 0.02 0.91 8.46
N ALA A 14 -1.08 0.79 9.20
CA ALA A 14 -1.19 -0.16 10.30
C ALA A 14 -0.94 -1.61 9.88
N MET A 15 -1.27 -1.96 8.63
CA MET A 15 -1.06 -3.28 8.05
C MET A 15 0.37 -3.50 7.53
N THR A 16 1.02 -2.46 7.01
CA THR A 16 2.28 -2.60 6.24
C THR A 16 3.52 -2.09 6.98
N THR A 17 3.35 -1.31 8.04
CA THR A 17 4.44 -0.75 8.84
C THR A 17 4.71 -1.60 10.07
N LYS A 18 6.00 -1.96 10.28
CA LYS A 18 6.43 -2.77 11.42
C LYS A 18 6.25 -1.97 12.72
N ARG A 19 5.54 -2.57 13.68
CA ARG A 19 5.34 -2.06 15.03
C ARG A 19 5.75 -3.15 16.04
N PRO A 20 6.10 -2.79 17.30
CA PRO A 20 6.54 -3.77 18.29
C PRO A 20 5.55 -4.94 18.49
N TYR A 21 4.25 -4.70 18.32
CA TYR A 21 3.18 -5.64 18.60
C TYR A 21 2.56 -6.35 17.38
N ASN A 22 2.93 -5.99 16.14
CA ASN A 22 2.26 -6.52 14.92
C ASN A 22 3.15 -7.44 14.07
N GLN A 23 4.33 -7.84 14.55
CA GLN A 23 5.30 -8.60 13.74
C GLN A 23 4.73 -9.86 13.10
N LYS A 24 3.80 -10.56 13.78
CA LYS A 24 3.13 -11.77 13.27
C LYS A 24 1.95 -11.49 12.33
N ARG A 25 1.56 -10.22 12.18
CA ARG A 25 0.38 -9.75 11.44
C ARG A 25 0.73 -8.72 10.36
N LEU A 26 2.02 -8.48 10.14
CA LEU A 26 2.51 -7.55 9.15
C LEU A 26 2.19 -8.10 7.76
N LYS A 27 1.52 -7.31 6.94
CA LYS A 27 1.10 -7.66 5.60
C LYS A 27 2.03 -7.01 4.58
N SER A 28 2.24 -7.70 3.46
CA SER A 28 2.76 -7.06 2.27
C SER A 28 1.79 -6.00 1.75
N MET A 29 2.29 -5.06 0.95
CA MET A 29 1.43 -4.07 0.27
C MET A 29 0.32 -4.74 -0.55
N HIS A 30 0.59 -5.90 -1.16
CA HIS A 30 -0.40 -6.63 -1.96
C HIS A 30 -1.52 -7.20 -1.08
N GLU A 31 -1.18 -7.86 0.03
CA GLU A 31 -2.16 -8.40 0.97
C GLU A 31 -3.00 -7.29 1.61
N ALA A 32 -2.37 -6.17 1.99
CA ALA A 32 -3.07 -5.00 2.51
C ALA A 32 -4.04 -4.39 1.48
N MET A 33 -3.64 -4.28 0.21
CA MET A 33 -4.53 -3.84 -0.88
C MET A 33 -5.71 -4.78 -1.09
N LEU A 34 -5.47 -6.10 -1.11
CA LEU A 34 -6.52 -7.09 -1.24
C LEU A 34 -7.54 -6.95 -0.10
N GLU A 35 -7.08 -6.79 1.14
CA GLU A 35 -7.96 -6.66 2.29
C GLU A 35 -8.82 -5.39 2.28
N LEU A 36 -8.28 -4.25 1.83
CA LEU A 36 -9.08 -3.04 1.65
C LEU A 36 -10.18 -3.25 0.61
N LYS A 37 -9.86 -3.94 -0.49
CA LYS A 37 -10.81 -4.23 -1.58
C LYS A 37 -11.92 -5.23 -1.16
N THR A 38 -11.66 -6.14 -0.23
CA THR A 38 -12.68 -7.08 0.25
C THR A 38 -13.66 -6.47 1.26
N MET A 39 -13.47 -5.22 1.66
CA MET A 39 -14.36 -4.51 2.60
C MET A 39 -15.05 -3.27 1.98
N PRO A 40 -15.85 -3.45 0.90
CA PRO A 40 -16.49 -2.32 0.19
C PRO A 40 -17.54 -1.58 1.03
N TYR A 41 -18.06 -2.21 2.09
CA TYR A 41 -18.97 -1.58 3.05
C TYR A 41 -18.25 -0.64 4.03
N LYS A 42 -16.92 -0.77 4.16
CA LYS A 42 -16.09 0.00 5.10
C LYS A 42 -15.24 1.04 4.39
N TYR A 43 -14.70 0.71 3.22
CA TYR A 43 -13.79 1.58 2.48
C TYR A 43 -14.39 1.97 1.12
N ASN A 44 -14.17 3.23 0.74
CA ASN A 44 -14.61 3.74 -0.56
C ASN A 44 -13.73 3.17 -1.67
N TYR A 45 -14.33 2.42 -2.60
CA TYR A 45 -13.59 1.71 -3.65
C TYR A 45 -12.72 2.63 -4.52
N LYS A 46 -13.20 3.84 -4.88
CA LYS A 46 -12.43 4.78 -5.71
C LYS A 46 -11.14 5.23 -5.04
N ILE A 47 -11.18 5.42 -3.72
CA ILE A 47 -10.01 5.83 -2.95
C ILE A 47 -9.03 4.65 -2.81
N VAL A 48 -9.55 3.43 -2.65
CA VAL A 48 -8.71 2.22 -2.62
C VAL A 48 -8.02 1.99 -3.96
N GLU A 49 -8.71 2.19 -5.09
CA GLU A 49 -8.13 2.12 -6.43
C GLU A 49 -7.05 3.18 -6.64
N ALA A 50 -7.33 4.44 -6.28
CA ALA A 50 -6.35 5.52 -6.38
C ALA A 50 -5.08 5.24 -5.54
N LEU A 51 -5.24 4.67 -4.33
CA LEU A 51 -4.10 4.26 -3.51
C LEU A 51 -3.30 3.13 -4.17
N GLU A 52 -3.97 2.17 -4.79
CA GLU A 52 -3.31 1.06 -5.49
C GLU A 52 -2.48 1.55 -6.68
N GLU A 53 -2.99 2.50 -7.46
CA GLU A 53 -2.27 3.12 -8.58
C GLU A 53 -0.97 3.78 -8.09
N VAL A 54 -1.05 4.62 -7.05
CA VAL A 54 0.12 5.29 -6.46
C VAL A 54 1.16 4.28 -5.95
N VAL A 55 0.71 3.22 -5.25
CA VAL A 55 1.62 2.17 -4.75
C VAL A 55 2.29 1.41 -5.91
N ARG A 56 1.58 1.20 -7.03
CA ARG A 56 2.15 0.58 -8.24
C ARG A 56 3.16 1.49 -8.94
N GLU A 57 2.88 2.78 -9.04
CA GLU A 57 3.81 3.78 -9.62
C GLU A 57 5.12 3.83 -8.84
N ILE A 58 5.04 3.92 -7.50
CA ILE A 58 6.23 3.89 -6.63
C ILE A 58 7.07 2.62 -6.86
N LYS A 59 6.43 1.47 -7.06
CA LYS A 59 7.13 0.22 -7.38
C LYS A 59 7.68 0.17 -8.81
N GLY A 60 7.02 0.84 -9.76
CA GLY A 60 7.53 1.03 -11.12
C GLY A 60 8.83 1.83 -11.09
N ASP A 61 8.82 2.96 -10.38
CA ASP A 61 9.97 3.85 -10.24
C ASP A 61 11.11 3.22 -9.44
N GLN A 62 10.82 2.46 -8.37
CA GLN A 62 11.85 1.71 -7.65
C GLN A 62 12.52 0.64 -8.53
N ARG A 63 11.78 -0.01 -9.44
CA ARG A 63 12.37 -0.96 -10.40
C ARG A 63 13.23 -0.25 -11.43
N TYR A 64 12.83 0.94 -11.89
CA TYR A 64 13.64 1.76 -12.79
C TYR A 64 14.94 2.21 -12.12
N PHE A 65 14.86 2.68 -10.87
CA PHE A 65 16.04 3.10 -10.10
C PHE A 65 17.03 1.95 -9.88
N ILE A 66 16.55 0.75 -9.48
CA ILE A 66 17.43 -0.42 -9.27
C ILE A 66 18.06 -0.93 -10.57
N SER A 67 17.36 -0.82 -11.72
CA SER A 67 17.90 -1.23 -13.03
C SER A 67 19.12 -0.40 -13.43
N GLN A 68 19.11 0.91 -13.17
CA GLN A 68 20.21 1.82 -13.53
C GLN A 68 21.51 1.53 -12.76
N TYR A 69 21.44 0.93 -11.57
CA TYR A 69 22.61 0.58 -10.77
C TYR A 69 23.19 -0.82 -11.05
N ARG A 70 22.50 -1.67 -11.82
CA ARG A 70 23.00 -3.01 -12.17
C ARG A 70 23.75 -3.08 -13.49
N GLU A 71 23.60 -2.11 -14.37
CA GLU A 71 24.29 -2.05 -15.67
C GLU A 71 25.64 -1.30 -15.61
N GLY A 72 26.06 -0.84 -14.42
CA GLY A 72 27.27 -0.05 -14.21
C GLY A 72 28.40 -0.76 -13.45
N ASN A 73 28.52 -2.09 -13.52
CA ASN A 73 29.59 -2.85 -12.86
C ASN A 73 30.24 -3.86 -13.82
#